data_AF-A0A4P6JLW8-F1
#
_entry.id   AF-A0A4P6JLW8-F1
#
_cell.length_a   1.000
_cell.length_b   1.000
_cell.length_c   1.000
_cell.angle_alpha   90.00
_cell.angle_beta   90.00
_cell.angle_gamma   90.00
#
_symmetry.space_group_name_H-M   'P 1'
#
loop_
_entity.id
_entity.type
_entity.pdbx_description
1 polymer ?
#
loop_
_entity_poly.entity_id
_entity_poly.type
_entity_poly.pdbx_seq_one_letter_code
_entity_poly.pdbx_strand_id
1 'polypeptide(L)'
;MGSHSISILPGTAQAGVPASQLLNDPRLKGPQIKCPLCQTMVDIPQTLEQDIKALAAQLGGEDPPILFSIRHPANVPEVMSPTAVRRKVTDPARIAHLKEAWQKGKEFKNNSSK
;
A
#
# COMPACT_ATOMS: atom_id res chain seq x y z
N MET A 1 -9.09 -1.16 24.98
CA MET A 1 -8.03 -0.77 24.01
C MET A 1 -8.41 -1.41 22.68
N GLY A 2 -8.42 -0.65 21.57
CA GLY A 2 -8.77 -1.21 20.26
C GLY A 2 -7.56 -1.89 19.63
N SER A 3 -7.73 -3.07 19.05
CA SER A 3 -6.69 -3.81 18.34
C SER A 3 -6.99 -3.85 16.83
N HIS A 4 -5.94 -4.09 16.03
CA HIS A 4 -6.13 -4.45 14.63
C HIS A 4 -6.86 -5.78 14.52
N SER A 5 -7.64 -5.95 13.45
CA SER A 5 -8.25 -7.25 13.13
C SER A 5 -8.21 -7.50 11.64
N ILE A 6 -7.94 -8.75 11.25
CA ILE A 6 -8.05 -9.19 9.86
C ILE A 6 -9.44 -9.78 9.64
N SER A 7 -10.02 -9.52 8.47
CA SER A 7 -11.30 -10.10 8.06
C SER A 7 -11.29 -10.39 6.56
N ILE A 8 -12.01 -11.44 6.18
CA ILE A 8 -12.29 -11.78 4.78
C ILE A 8 -13.77 -11.64 4.51
N LEU A 9 -14.12 -11.14 3.32
CA LEU A 9 -15.50 -10.86 2.92
C LEU A 9 -15.71 -11.27 1.45
N PRO A 10 -16.95 -11.59 1.04
CA PRO A 10 -17.28 -11.72 -0.37
C PRO A 10 -16.86 -10.48 -1.15
N GLY A 11 -16.12 -10.68 -2.24
CA GLY A 11 -15.74 -9.61 -3.16
C GLY A 11 -16.64 -9.59 -4.39
N THR A 12 -16.51 -8.51 -5.16
CA THR A 12 -17.02 -8.45 -6.55
C THR A 12 -15.84 -8.59 -7.51
N ALA A 13 -16.09 -8.90 -8.78
CA ALA A 13 -15.03 -8.96 -9.79
C ALA A 13 -14.25 -7.64 -9.96
N GLN A 14 -14.81 -6.50 -9.51
CA GLN A 14 -14.21 -5.18 -9.63
C GLN A 14 -13.35 -4.79 -8.42
N ALA A 15 -13.56 -5.42 -7.26
CA ALA A 15 -12.94 -5.01 -6.00
C ALA A 15 -12.28 -6.17 -5.22
N GLY A 16 -12.61 -7.42 -5.52
CA GLY A 16 -12.04 -8.60 -4.88
C GLY A 16 -10.83 -9.17 -5.63
N VAL A 17 -10.07 -9.99 -4.91
CA VAL A 17 -8.95 -10.77 -5.46
C VAL A 17 -9.40 -12.23 -5.53
N PRO A 18 -9.09 -12.97 -6.60
CA PRO A 18 -9.43 -14.39 -6.68
C PRO A 18 -8.90 -15.17 -5.47
N ALA A 19 -9.69 -16.10 -4.95
CA ALA A 19 -9.36 -16.88 -3.77
C ALA A 19 -8.02 -17.61 -3.92
N SER A 20 -7.75 -18.18 -5.10
CA SER A 20 -6.49 -18.85 -5.41
C SER A 20 -5.29 -17.90 -5.30
N GLN A 21 -5.45 -16.65 -5.71
CA GLN A 21 -4.39 -15.64 -5.66
C GLN A 21 -4.12 -15.20 -4.21
N LEU A 22 -5.15 -15.05 -3.39
CA LEU A 22 -4.99 -14.75 -1.96
C LEU A 22 -4.26 -15.88 -1.21
N LEU A 23 -4.62 -17.14 -1.46
CA LEU A 23 -3.96 -18.30 -0.84
C LEU A 23 -2.47 -18.42 -1.24
N ASN A 24 -2.12 -17.92 -2.42
CA ASN A 24 -0.75 -17.93 -2.91
C ASN A 24 0.04 -16.65 -2.60
N ASP A 25 -0.58 -15.63 -2.01
CA ASP A 25 0.10 -14.37 -1.68
C ASP A 25 1.17 -14.60 -0.60
N PRO A 26 2.46 -14.38 -0.90
CA PRO A 26 3.54 -14.61 0.06
C PRO A 26 3.43 -13.72 1.30
N ARG A 27 2.73 -12.58 1.23
CA ARG A 27 2.52 -11.68 2.38
C ARG A 27 1.56 -12.28 3.40
N LEU A 28 0.66 -13.18 2.97
CA LEU A 28 -0.32 -13.84 3.83
C LEU A 28 0.17 -15.19 4.37
N LYS A 29 1.31 -15.69 3.89
CA LYS A 29 1.96 -16.93 4.37
C LYS A 29 2.81 -16.72 5.62
N GLY A 30 3.10 -15.47 5.98
CA GLY A 30 3.82 -15.14 7.21
C GLY A 30 2.93 -15.14 8.45
N PRO A 31 3.51 -15.11 9.66
CA PRO A 31 2.73 -15.01 10.90
C PRO A 31 2.12 -13.61 11.11
N GLN A 32 2.64 -12.59 10.41
CA GLN A 32 2.26 -11.20 10.60
C GLN A 32 2.29 -10.41 9.28
N ILE A 33 1.43 -9.40 9.18
CA ILE A 33 1.39 -8.43 8.08
C ILE A 33 1.40 -7.00 8.62
N LYS A 34 2.00 -6.05 7.89
CA LYS A 34 1.98 -4.64 8.28
C LYS A 34 0.63 -4.01 7.97
N CYS A 35 0.05 -3.31 8.96
CA CYS A 35 -1.07 -2.42 8.72
C CYS A 35 -0.62 -1.27 7.81
N PRO A 36 -1.27 -1.02 6.67
CA PRO A 36 -0.86 0.03 5.74
C PRO A 36 -1.04 1.45 6.30
N LEU A 37 -1.92 1.63 7.28
CA LEU A 37 -2.23 2.94 7.87
C LEU A 37 -1.23 3.34 8.95
N CYS A 38 -0.85 2.42 9.85
CA CYS A 38 0.02 2.75 11.00
C CYS A 38 1.34 1.98 11.07
N GLN A 39 1.63 1.13 10.07
CA GLN A 39 2.85 0.31 9.99
C GLN A 39 3.07 -0.71 11.13
N THR A 40 2.08 -0.86 12.03
CA THR A 40 2.12 -1.85 13.10
C THR A 40 1.99 -3.26 12.52
N MET A 41 2.74 -4.22 13.06
CA MET A 41 2.61 -5.64 12.71
C MET A 41 1.30 -6.19 13.29
N VAL A 42 0.50 -6.82 12.43
CA VAL A 42 -0.79 -7.44 12.76
C VAL A 42 -0.64 -8.94 12.59
N ASP A 43 -0.97 -9.70 13.64
CA ASP A 43 -0.95 -11.15 13.60
C ASP A 43 -1.98 -11.68 12.60
N ILE A 44 -1.50 -12.53 11.69
CA ILE A 44 -2.36 -13.26 10.76
C ILE A 44 -2.96 -14.45 11.53
N PRO A 45 -4.29 -14.58 11.59
CA PRO A 45 -4.92 -15.74 12.23
C PRO A 45 -4.45 -17.04 11.56
N GLN A 46 -4.10 -18.05 12.37
CA GLN A 46 -3.70 -19.37 11.85
C GLN A 46 -4.83 -20.03 11.03
N THR A 47 -6.08 -19.63 11.26
CA THR A 47 -7.26 -20.11 10.54
C THR A 47 -7.50 -19.40 9.21
N LEU A 48 -6.77 -18.32 8.89
CA LEU A 48 -7.08 -17.48 7.73
C LEU A 48 -7.16 -18.27 6.42
N GLU A 49 -6.26 -19.23 6.20
CA GLU A 49 -6.28 -20.07 5.01
C GLU A 49 -7.56 -20.92 4.93
N GLN A 50 -7.98 -21.49 6.07
CA GLN A 50 -9.19 -22.29 6.19
C GLN A 50 -10.44 -21.41 6.00
N ASP A 51 -10.41 -20.19 6.54
CA ASP A 51 -11.49 -19.21 6.40
C ASP A 51 -11.65 -18.80 4.92
N ILE A 52 -10.55 -18.55 4.19
CA ILE A 52 -10.58 -18.22 2.76
C ILE A 52 -11.16 -19.40 1.95
N LYS A 53 -10.71 -20.63 2.22
CA LYS A 53 -11.23 -21.83 1.55
C LYS A 53 -12.71 -22.05 1.83
N ALA A 54 -13.14 -21.89 3.09
CA ALA A 54 -14.52 -22.02 3.50
C ALA A 54 -15.41 -20.97 2.84
N LEU A 55 -14.94 -19.72 2.75
CA LEU A 55 -15.66 -18.65 2.07
C LEU A 55 -15.74 -18.89 0.56
N ALA A 56 -14.65 -19.32 -0.09
CA ALA A 56 -14.66 -19.65 -1.51
C ALA A 56 -15.65 -20.77 -1.84
N ALA A 57 -15.69 -21.82 -1.01
CA ALA A 57 -16.65 -22.91 -1.16
C ALA A 57 -18.11 -22.44 -1.00
N GLN A 58 -18.38 -21.49 -0.10
CA GLN A 58 -19.71 -20.92 0.09
C GLN A 58 -20.17 -20.04 -1.08
N LEU A 59 -19.26 -19.26 -1.67
CA LEU A 59 -19.57 -18.40 -2.80
C LEU A 59 -19.84 -19.19 -4.08
N GLY A 60 -19.23 -20.37 -4.21
CA GLY A 60 -19.31 -21.19 -5.41
C GLY A 60 -18.56 -20.58 -6.60
N GLY A 61 -18.41 -21.38 -7.66
CA GLY A 61 -17.56 -21.03 -8.80
C GLY A 61 -16.12 -21.53 -8.65
N GLU A 62 -15.36 -21.49 -9.75
CA GLU A 62 -14.01 -22.06 -9.81
C GLU A 62 -13.00 -21.25 -8.98
N ASP A 63 -13.11 -19.91 -9.00
CA ASP A 63 -12.21 -19.02 -8.25
C ASP A 63 -12.92 -17.69 -7.87
N PRO A 64 -13.77 -17.70 -6.83
CA PRO A 64 -14.58 -16.53 -6.49
C PRO A 64 -13.72 -15.38 -5.95
N PRO A 65 -14.11 -14.12 -6.23
CA PRO A 65 -13.41 -12.95 -5.70
C PRO A 65 -13.68 -12.77 -4.21
N ILE A 66 -12.60 -12.59 -3.44
CA ILE A 66 -12.62 -12.37 -1.99
C ILE A 66 -11.91 -11.05 -1.67
N LEU A 67 -12.46 -10.32 -0.70
CA LEU A 67 -11.87 -9.12 -0.13
C LEU A 67 -11.11 -9.49 1.13
N PHE A 68 -9.85 -9.07 1.20
CA PHE A 68 -9.04 -9.13 2.42
C PHE A 68 -8.94 -7.73 3.02
N SER A 69 -9.29 -7.58 4.29
CA SER A 69 -9.29 -6.29 4.98
C SER A 69 -8.56 -6.35 6.31
N ILE A 70 -7.74 -5.33 6.57
CA ILE A 70 -7.13 -5.07 7.88
C ILE A 70 -7.88 -3.89 8.49
N ARG A 71 -8.68 -4.15 9.52
CA ARG A 71 -9.38 -3.11 10.27
C ARG A 71 -8.39 -2.40 11.18
N HIS A 72 -8.26 -1.09 10.98
CA HIS A 72 -7.47 -0.23 11.84
C HIS A 72 -8.35 0.35 12.96
N PRO A 73 -7.96 0.23 14.24
CA PRO A 73 -8.74 0.78 15.35
C PRO A 73 -8.64 2.30 15.38
N ALA A 74 -9.77 2.99 15.57
CA ALA A 74 -9.84 4.46 15.57
C ALA A 74 -8.95 5.16 16.62
N ASN A 75 -8.53 4.43 17.66
CA ASN A 75 -7.70 4.96 18.76
C ASN A 75 -6.19 4.83 18.48
N VAL A 76 -5.78 4.20 17.38
CA VAL A 76 -4.37 4.14 16.98
C VAL A 76 -4.15 5.22 15.93
N PRO A 77 -3.15 6.10 16.09
CA PRO A 77 -2.88 7.15 15.12
C PRO A 77 -2.38 6.55 13.81
N GLU A 78 -2.94 7.02 12.70
CA GLU A 78 -2.44 6.72 11.37
C GLU A 78 -1.06 7.37 11.19
N VAL A 79 -0.13 6.59 10.64
CA VAL A 79 1.22 7.03 10.29
C VAL A 79 1.29 7.27 8.78
N MET A 80 0.16 7.61 8.13
CA MET A 80 0.19 8.14 6.76
C MET A 80 1.18 9.29 6.77
N SER A 81 2.40 9.06 6.29
CA SER A 81 3.44 10.07 6.24
C SER A 81 2.89 11.25 5.45
N PRO A 82 2.50 12.37 6.09
CA PRO A 82 2.36 13.59 5.34
C PRO A 82 3.79 13.94 4.93
N THR A 83 3.93 14.74 3.88
CA THR A 83 5.21 15.24 3.37
C THR A 83 6.09 14.20 2.66
N ALA A 84 5.93 14.18 1.33
CA ALA A 84 7.05 14.56 0.48
C ALA A 84 7.80 15.69 1.19
N VAL A 85 8.87 15.36 1.90
CA VAL A 85 9.72 16.37 2.53
C VAL A 85 10.26 17.16 1.35
N ARG A 86 9.65 18.32 1.07
CA ARG A 86 10.32 19.42 0.38
C ARG A 86 11.51 19.76 1.27
N ARG A 87 12.58 18.96 1.18
CA ARG A 87 13.86 19.30 1.78
C ARG A 87 14.21 20.61 1.11
N LYS A 88 14.13 21.73 1.85
CA LYS A 88 14.80 22.95 1.43
C LYS A 88 16.23 22.50 1.16
N VAL A 89 16.66 22.58 -0.09
CA VAL A 89 18.06 22.36 -0.41
C VAL A 89 18.79 23.52 0.25
N THR A 90 19.39 23.28 1.41
CA THR A 90 20.18 24.26 2.16
C THR A 90 21.68 24.10 1.90
N ASP A 91 22.07 23.03 1.21
CA ASP A 91 23.44 22.79 0.81
C ASP A 91 23.84 23.77 -0.31
N PRO A 92 24.83 24.66 -0.09
CA PRO A 92 25.18 25.72 -1.03
C PRO A 92 25.72 25.17 -2.36
N ALA A 93 26.39 24.02 -2.35
CA ALA A 93 26.91 23.38 -3.57
C ALA A 93 25.77 22.85 -4.46
N ARG A 94 24.76 22.19 -3.87
CA ARG A 94 23.56 21.77 -4.60
C ARG A 94 22.72 22.95 -5.11
N ILE A 95 22.63 24.04 -4.35
CA ILE A 95 21.93 25.26 -4.82
C ILE A 95 22.66 25.85 -6.04
N ALA A 96 23.99 25.92 -6.01
CA ALA A 96 24.79 26.41 -7.15
C ALA A 96 24.58 25.54 -8.39
N HIS A 97 24.64 24.21 -8.24
CA HIS A 97 24.44 23.28 -9.34
C HIS A 97 23.03 23.36 -9.95
N LEU A 98 21.99 23.53 -9.11
CA LEU A 98 20.62 23.73 -9.58
C LEU A 98 20.44 25.07 -10.29
N LYS A 99 21.11 26.15 -9.85
CA LYS A 99 21.10 27.44 -10.54
C LYS A 99 21.75 27.36 -11.93
N GLU A 100 22.89 26.68 -12.04
CA GLU A 100 23.58 26.46 -13.32
C GLU A 100 22.71 25.66 -14.30
N ALA A 101 22.10 24.57 -13.83
CA ALA A 101 21.19 23.76 -14.64
C ALA A 101 19.96 24.56 -15.11
N TRP A 102 19.43 25.45 -14.27
CA TRP A 102 18.28 26.28 -14.62
C TRP A 102 18.64 27.40 -15.62
N GLN A 103 19.83 27.97 -15.53
CA GLN A 103 20.34 28.94 -16.51
C GLN A 103 20.56 28.29 -17.88
N LYS A 104 21.24 27.12 -17.94
CA LYS A 104 21.39 26.35 -19.19
C LYS A 104 20.04 25.98 -19.81
N GLY A 105 19.05 25.61 -18.99
CA GLY A 105 17.70 25.31 -19.46
C GLY A 105 16.95 26.52 -20.03
N LYS A 106 17.24 27.74 -19.56
CA LYS A 106 16.69 28.99 -20.13
C LYS A 106 17.37 29.38 -21.44
N GLU A 107 18.68 29.19 -21.56
CA GLU A 107 19.41 29.43 -22.80
C GLU A 107 18.93 28.52 -23.95
N PHE A 108 18.60 27.27 -23.65
CA PHE A 108 18.06 26.34 -24.64
C PHE A 108 16.69 26.79 -25.19
N LYS A 109 15.83 27.39 -24.34
CA LYS A 109 14.51 27.88 -24.78
C LYS A 109 14.57 29.15 -25.62
N ASN A 110 15.58 30.00 -25.42
CA ASN A 110 15.73 31.23 -26.22
C ASN A 110 16.36 30.99 -27.60
N ASN A 111 17.01 29.84 -27.84
CA ASN A 111 17.61 29.51 -29.14
C ASN A 111 16.73 28.62 -30.04
N SER A 112 15.56 28.16 -29.56
CA SER A 112 14.63 27.34 -30.36
C SER A 112 13.45 28.14 -30.94
N SER A 113 13.56 29.47 -31.05
CA SER A 113 12.52 30.32 -31.67
C SER A 113 13.09 31.29 -32.71
N LYS A 114 14.10 30.86 -33.47
CA LYS A 114 14.62 31.61 -34.62
C LYS A 114 14.47 30.80 -35.90
#